data_AF-A0A7Y0EGJ5-F1
#
_entry.id   AF-A0A7Y0EGJ5-F1
#
_cell.length_a   1.000
_cell.length_b   1.000
_cell.length_c   1.000
_cell.angle_alpha   90.00
_cell.angle_beta   90.00
_cell.angle_gamma   90.00
#
_symmetry.space_group_name_H-M   'P 1'
#
loop_
_entity.id
_entity.type
_entity.pdbx_description
1 polymer ?
#
loop_
_entity_poly.entity_id
_entity_poly.type
_entity_poly.pdbx_seq_one_letter_code
_entity_poly.pdbx_strand_id
1 'polypeptide(L)'
;MKNGEHLLSETEVKNILKEKSREELLELLIESYKTIPLLKEYISVKYGSQDNIEKIFEAYKNKIYNVFFPKNMKIQFKISDAKKAVNEFKKLFSNEKLTIELMLYYVEISIEFTNTYGDINEAFYNSVAAMYEAVVSAINKQDDSEICNNFKERLKAVVDDTNGMGWDFHDELSDICWEIKWLDLEDIEFDEEEVKNIKEYIFGRLEKRKDLTGFYKNITLSEVVSEIVDADEVFVAKMDSRSMDYSNDEEFDFISNRTGYSEELIEIILWQKCCYEMENDYWEYEGKCSKCGNSKLYIKEVKGLGKEIHIELR
;
A
#
# COMPACT_ATOMS: atom_id res chain seq x y z
N MET A 1 5.63 15.09 -37.87
CA MET A 1 4.32 14.75 -37.27
C MET A 1 4.45 14.95 -35.77
N LYS A 2 3.58 15.76 -35.16
CA LYS A 2 3.58 15.91 -33.69
C LYS A 2 3.09 14.60 -33.05
N ASN A 3 3.47 14.34 -31.79
CA ASN A 3 2.91 13.21 -31.04
C ASN A 3 1.38 13.30 -31.04
N GLY A 4 0.71 12.31 -31.65
CA GLY A 4 -0.76 12.22 -31.73
C GLY A 4 -1.40 12.59 -33.08
N GLU A 5 -0.64 13.06 -34.07
CA GLU A 5 -1.16 13.21 -35.44
C GLU A 5 -1.15 11.85 -36.14
N HIS A 6 -2.31 11.21 -36.25
CA HIS A 6 -2.50 10.03 -37.08
C HIS A 6 -2.99 10.49 -38.47
N LEU A 7 -2.33 10.03 -39.53
CA LEU A 7 -2.74 10.34 -40.92
C LEU A 7 -4.11 9.74 -41.28
N LEU A 8 -4.57 8.75 -40.51
CA LEU A 8 -5.86 8.09 -40.64
C LEU A 8 -6.47 7.95 -39.23
N SER A 9 -7.76 8.26 -39.11
CA SER A 9 -8.56 8.05 -37.90
C SER A 9 -8.92 6.57 -37.70
N GLU A 10 -9.30 6.21 -36.47
CA GLU A 10 -9.77 4.84 -36.16
C GLU A 10 -10.95 4.42 -37.05
N THR A 11 -11.87 5.34 -37.36
CA THR A 11 -13.02 5.11 -38.23
C THR A 11 -12.60 4.83 -39.67
N GLU A 12 -11.64 5.59 -40.20
CA GLU A 12 -11.10 5.37 -41.55
C GLU A 12 -10.38 4.02 -41.65
N VAL A 13 -9.56 3.69 -40.66
CA VAL A 13 -8.89 2.37 -40.59
C VAL A 13 -9.94 1.24 -40.53
N LYS A 14 -10.97 1.36 -39.70
CA LYS A 14 -12.05 0.37 -39.63
C LYS A 14 -12.77 0.17 -40.97
N ASN A 15 -13.02 1.25 -41.70
CA ASN A 15 -13.68 1.16 -43.01
C ASN A 15 -12.77 0.47 -44.04
N ILE A 16 -11.48 0.81 -44.09
CA ILE A 16 -10.50 0.14 -44.96
C ILE A 16 -10.43 -1.36 -44.65
N LEU A 17 -10.36 -1.73 -43.37
CA LEU A 17 -10.24 -3.14 -42.96
C LEU A 17 -11.51 -3.96 -43.24
N LYS A 18 -12.70 -3.34 -43.29
CA LYS A 18 -13.96 -4.04 -43.64
C LYS A 18 -14.03 -4.45 -45.11
N GLU A 19 -13.31 -3.75 -45.98
CA GLU A 19 -13.26 -4.05 -47.42
C GLU A 19 -12.25 -5.16 -47.76
N LYS A 20 -11.44 -5.58 -46.79
CA LYS A 20 -10.40 -6.59 -46.97
C LYS A 20 -10.93 -8.01 -46.77
N SER A 21 -10.41 -8.94 -47.58
CA SER A 21 -10.63 -10.38 -47.40
C SER A 21 -9.93 -10.88 -46.13
N ARG A 22 -10.32 -12.08 -45.67
CA ARG A 22 -9.71 -12.72 -44.51
C ARG A 22 -8.22 -12.97 -44.72
N GLU A 23 -7.84 -13.35 -45.94
CA GLU A 23 -6.47 -13.64 -46.34
C GLU A 23 -5.61 -12.38 -46.29
N GLU A 24 -6.10 -11.26 -46.83
CA GLU A 24 -5.39 -9.97 -46.79
C GLU A 24 -5.22 -9.46 -45.34
N LEU A 25 -6.24 -9.64 -44.50
CA LEU A 25 -6.15 -9.26 -43.09
C LEU A 25 -5.12 -10.10 -42.33
N LEU A 26 -5.05 -11.40 -42.62
CA LEU A 26 -4.05 -12.29 -42.04
C LEU A 26 -2.64 -11.90 -42.48
N GLU A 27 -2.45 -11.61 -43.76
CA GLU A 27 -1.15 -11.18 -44.29
C GLU A 27 -0.71 -9.86 -43.66
N LEU A 28 -1.60 -8.87 -43.57
CA LEU A 28 -1.33 -7.59 -42.90
C LEU A 28 -0.95 -7.81 -41.43
N LEU A 29 -1.63 -8.70 -40.71
CA LEU A 29 -1.32 -8.99 -39.31
C LEU A 29 0.06 -9.65 -39.16
N ILE A 30 0.41 -10.59 -40.05
CA ILE A 30 1.71 -11.27 -40.04
C ILE A 30 2.83 -10.30 -40.41
N GLU A 31 2.64 -9.42 -41.39
CA GLU A 31 3.60 -8.39 -41.76
C GLU A 31 3.81 -7.38 -40.61
N SER A 32 2.71 -6.94 -40.00
CA SER A 32 2.73 -6.08 -38.83
C SER A 32 3.47 -6.76 -37.66
N TYR A 33 3.18 -8.04 -37.42
CA TYR A 33 3.89 -8.82 -36.40
C TYR A 33 5.38 -8.88 -36.70
N LYS A 34 5.81 -9.10 -37.96
CA LYS A 34 7.23 -9.16 -38.32
C LYS A 34 7.96 -7.84 -38.10
N THR A 35 7.29 -6.71 -38.32
CA THR A 35 7.89 -5.37 -38.37
C THR A 35 7.77 -4.57 -37.07
N ILE A 36 6.73 -4.80 -36.26
CA ILE A 36 6.42 -4.01 -35.06
C ILE A 36 6.78 -4.81 -33.80
N PRO A 37 7.88 -4.49 -33.08
CA PRO A 37 8.29 -5.24 -31.88
C PRO A 37 7.22 -5.30 -30.80
N LEU A 38 6.52 -4.19 -30.55
CA LEU A 38 5.46 -4.13 -29.55
C LEU A 38 4.29 -5.07 -29.88
N LEU A 39 3.96 -5.25 -31.17
CA LEU A 39 2.94 -6.20 -31.59
C LEU A 39 3.41 -7.65 -31.40
N LYS A 40 4.72 -7.92 -31.56
CA LYS A 40 5.27 -9.24 -31.25
C LYS A 40 5.09 -9.59 -29.78
N GLU A 41 5.46 -8.66 -28.91
CA GLU A 41 5.30 -8.82 -27.47
C GLU A 41 3.80 -8.98 -27.13
N TYR A 42 2.92 -8.12 -27.66
CA TYR A 42 1.47 -8.20 -27.44
C TYR A 42 0.87 -9.56 -27.82
N ILE A 43 1.19 -10.07 -29.02
CA ILE A 43 0.71 -11.39 -29.47
C ILE A 43 1.30 -12.51 -28.61
N SER A 44 2.57 -12.40 -28.23
CA SER A 44 3.24 -13.40 -27.38
C SER A 44 2.66 -13.45 -25.97
N VAL A 45 2.26 -12.31 -25.40
CA VAL A 45 1.58 -12.25 -24.10
C VAL A 45 0.16 -12.81 -24.20
N LYS A 46 -0.55 -12.47 -25.28
CA LYS A 46 -1.96 -12.84 -25.44
C LYS A 46 -2.17 -14.31 -25.78
N TYR A 47 -1.26 -14.92 -26.54
CA TYR A 47 -1.44 -16.26 -27.09
C TYR A 47 -0.23 -17.20 -26.88
N GLY A 48 0.85 -16.72 -26.27
CA GLY A 48 2.04 -17.53 -26.00
C GLY A 48 1.92 -18.38 -24.74
N SER A 49 2.99 -19.15 -24.47
CA SER A 49 3.13 -19.90 -23.22
C SER A 49 3.55 -19.00 -22.05
N GLN A 50 3.44 -19.54 -20.84
CA GLN A 50 3.95 -18.91 -19.63
C GLN A 50 5.44 -18.53 -19.74
N ASP A 51 6.28 -19.39 -20.32
CA ASP A 51 7.70 -19.09 -20.59
C ASP A 51 7.90 -17.83 -21.46
N ASN A 52 6.99 -17.55 -22.40
CA ASN A 52 7.09 -16.34 -23.23
C ASN A 52 6.75 -15.10 -22.42
N ILE A 53 5.75 -15.19 -21.55
CA ILE A 53 5.38 -14.13 -20.61
C ILE A 53 6.55 -13.79 -19.69
N GLU A 54 7.19 -14.81 -19.11
CA GLU A 54 8.35 -14.66 -18.22
C GLU A 54 9.54 -14.02 -18.94
N LYS A 55 9.86 -14.45 -20.17
CA LYS A 55 10.94 -13.83 -20.97
C LYS A 55 10.70 -12.35 -21.26
N ILE A 56 9.46 -11.99 -21.58
CA ILE A 56 9.10 -10.59 -21.83
C ILE A 56 9.20 -9.80 -20.54
N PHE A 57 8.67 -10.33 -19.43
CA PHE A 57 8.76 -9.72 -18.12
C PHE A 57 10.21 -9.45 -17.70
N GLU A 58 11.10 -10.43 -17.83
CA GLU A 58 12.53 -10.26 -17.56
C GLU A 58 13.19 -9.25 -18.50
N ALA A 59 12.79 -9.19 -19.77
CA ALA A 59 13.28 -8.16 -20.68
C ALA A 59 12.88 -6.75 -20.21
N TYR A 60 11.70 -6.58 -19.61
CA TYR A 60 11.25 -5.31 -19.04
C TYR A 60 11.98 -4.94 -17.74
N LYS A 61 12.23 -5.91 -16.84
CA LYS A 61 13.11 -5.69 -15.67
C LYS A 61 14.50 -5.25 -16.12
N ASN A 62 15.06 -5.90 -17.14
CA ASN A 62 16.34 -5.52 -17.72
C ASN A 62 16.31 -4.12 -18.35
N LYS A 63 15.23 -3.73 -19.04
CA LYS A 63 15.07 -2.35 -19.57
C LYS A 63 15.15 -1.33 -18.43
N ILE A 64 14.46 -1.57 -17.31
CA ILE A 64 14.49 -0.69 -16.13
C ILE A 64 15.90 -0.66 -15.52
N TYR A 65 16.49 -1.83 -15.23
CA TYR A 65 17.81 -1.93 -14.61
C TYR A 65 18.88 -1.17 -15.40
N ASN A 66 18.92 -1.34 -16.73
CA ASN A 66 19.91 -0.70 -17.59
C ASN A 66 19.77 0.84 -17.68
N VAL A 67 18.65 1.43 -17.23
CA VAL A 67 18.51 2.89 -17.13
C VAL A 67 19.39 3.41 -16.00
N PHE A 68 19.35 2.76 -14.84
CA PHE A 68 20.07 3.18 -13.64
C PHE A 68 21.51 2.63 -13.62
N PHE A 69 21.70 1.42 -14.12
CA PHE A 69 22.99 0.72 -14.15
C PHE A 69 23.40 0.37 -15.60
N PRO A 70 23.65 1.38 -16.46
CA PRO A 70 24.04 1.13 -17.84
C PRO A 70 25.45 0.52 -17.93
N LYS A 71 25.65 -0.40 -18.87
CA LYS A 71 26.99 -0.97 -19.17
C LYS A 71 28.07 0.09 -19.43
N ASN A 72 27.66 1.23 -19.98
CA ASN A 72 28.53 2.39 -20.18
C ASN A 72 28.06 3.53 -19.29
N MET A 73 28.72 3.71 -18.15
CA MET A 73 28.44 4.76 -17.15
C MET A 73 28.57 6.20 -17.68
N LYS A 74 29.07 6.41 -18.91
CA LYS A 74 29.04 7.72 -19.57
C LYS A 74 27.66 8.10 -20.09
N ILE A 75 26.73 7.13 -20.19
CA ILE A 75 25.36 7.38 -20.61
C ILE A 75 24.62 7.98 -19.41
N GLN A 76 24.08 9.19 -19.59
CA GLN A 76 23.27 9.83 -18.58
C GLN A 76 21.96 9.06 -18.39
N PHE A 77 21.66 8.67 -17.15
CA PHE A 77 20.39 8.03 -16.82
C PHE A 77 19.22 9.00 -17.03
N LYS A 78 18.06 8.45 -17.37
CA LYS A 78 16.80 9.19 -17.46
C LYS A 78 15.69 8.36 -16.85
N ILE A 79 15.26 8.72 -15.65
CA ILE A 79 14.17 8.04 -14.94
C ILE A 79 12.88 7.94 -15.79
N SER A 80 12.66 8.90 -16.70
CA SER A 80 11.56 8.86 -17.68
C SER A 80 11.58 7.61 -18.58
N ASP A 81 12.76 7.08 -18.91
CA ASP A 81 12.90 5.89 -19.74
C ASP A 81 12.52 4.61 -18.97
N ALA A 82 12.83 4.54 -17.67
CA ALA A 82 12.37 3.47 -16.79
C ALA A 82 10.85 3.52 -16.61
N LYS A 83 10.29 4.72 -16.38
CA LYS A 83 8.83 4.93 -16.30
C LYS A 83 8.12 4.58 -17.61
N LYS A 84 8.76 4.84 -18.76
CA LYS A 84 8.26 4.45 -20.07
C LYS A 84 8.20 2.92 -20.22
N ALA A 85 9.21 2.20 -19.76
CA ALA A 85 9.21 0.74 -19.77
C ALA A 85 8.02 0.17 -18.96
N VAL A 86 7.77 0.68 -17.76
CA VAL A 86 6.60 0.30 -16.95
C VAL A 86 5.28 0.57 -17.70
N ASN A 87 5.14 1.76 -18.28
CA ASN A 87 3.92 2.15 -19.01
C ASN A 87 3.68 1.33 -20.29
N GLU A 88 4.74 0.94 -20.99
CA GLU A 88 4.65 0.04 -22.14
C GLU A 88 4.22 -1.36 -21.69
N PHE A 89 4.83 -1.88 -20.61
CA PHE A 89 4.46 -3.18 -20.04
C PHE A 89 2.98 -3.21 -19.64
N LYS A 90 2.50 -2.19 -18.92
CA LYS A 90 1.09 -2.06 -18.50
C LYS A 90 0.09 -2.06 -19.68
N LYS A 91 0.52 -1.62 -20.87
CA LYS A 91 -0.32 -1.67 -22.08
C LYS A 91 -0.35 -3.06 -22.73
N LEU A 92 0.69 -3.86 -22.52
CA LEU A 92 0.82 -5.20 -23.07
C LEU A 92 0.15 -6.26 -22.21
N PHE A 93 0.25 -6.12 -20.88
CA PHE A 93 -0.22 -7.10 -19.91
C PHE A 93 -1.49 -6.64 -19.23
N SER A 94 -2.52 -7.49 -19.25
CA SER A 94 -3.71 -7.34 -18.40
C SER A 94 -3.54 -7.97 -17.02
N ASN A 95 -2.36 -8.57 -16.74
CA ASN A 95 -2.08 -9.20 -15.46
C ASN A 95 -1.64 -8.14 -14.43
N GLU A 96 -2.49 -7.91 -13.43
CA GLU A 96 -2.27 -6.89 -12.41
C GLU A 96 -1.08 -7.25 -11.50
N LYS A 97 -0.92 -8.52 -11.11
CA LYS A 97 0.20 -8.98 -10.26
C LYS A 97 1.56 -8.71 -10.90
N LEU A 98 1.74 -9.05 -12.18
CA LEU A 98 3.00 -8.76 -12.89
C LEU A 98 3.24 -7.26 -13.10
N THR A 99 2.16 -6.48 -13.21
CA THR A 99 2.27 -5.02 -13.33
C THR A 99 2.72 -4.39 -12.01
N ILE A 100 2.12 -4.81 -10.88
CA ILE A 100 2.51 -4.42 -9.53
C ILE A 100 3.98 -4.78 -9.29
N GLU A 101 4.37 -6.02 -9.62
CA GLU A 101 5.75 -6.49 -9.51
C GLU A 101 6.73 -5.59 -10.29
N LEU A 102 6.43 -5.24 -11.54
CA LEU A 102 7.34 -4.39 -12.33
C LEU A 102 7.41 -2.95 -11.80
N MET A 103 6.29 -2.44 -11.28
CA MET A 103 6.23 -1.11 -10.65
C MET A 103 7.03 -1.07 -9.35
N LEU A 104 6.95 -2.11 -8.52
CA LEU A 104 7.77 -2.23 -7.31
C LEU A 104 9.24 -2.38 -7.66
N TYR A 105 9.58 -3.20 -8.66
CA TYR A 105 10.95 -3.33 -9.14
C TYR A 105 11.54 -2.01 -9.63
N TYR A 106 10.73 -1.15 -10.27
CA TYR A 106 11.17 0.21 -10.61
C TYR A 106 11.56 1.01 -9.37
N VAL A 107 10.79 0.91 -8.27
CA VAL A 107 11.06 1.62 -7.01
C VAL A 107 12.35 1.08 -6.39
N GLU A 108 12.47 -0.24 -6.25
CA GLU A 108 13.65 -0.92 -5.70
C GLU A 108 14.94 -0.50 -6.39
N ILE A 109 14.98 -0.58 -7.73
CA ILE A 109 16.17 -0.21 -8.50
C ILE A 109 16.47 1.30 -8.39
N SER A 110 15.46 2.14 -8.24
CA SER A 110 15.67 3.58 -8.06
C SER A 110 16.31 3.89 -6.69
N ILE A 111 15.90 3.18 -5.65
CA ILE A 111 16.44 3.30 -4.29
C ILE A 111 17.87 2.73 -4.24
N GLU A 112 18.10 1.56 -4.85
CA GLU A 112 19.44 0.97 -4.99
C GLU A 112 20.40 1.94 -5.70
N PHE A 113 19.92 2.63 -6.73
CA PHE A 113 20.71 3.63 -7.46
C PHE A 113 21.13 4.79 -6.56
N THR A 114 20.22 5.35 -5.76
CA THR A 114 20.54 6.38 -4.76
C THR A 114 21.52 5.85 -3.71
N ASN A 115 21.29 4.67 -3.16
CA ASN A 115 22.19 4.05 -2.18
C ASN A 115 23.60 3.79 -2.73
N THR A 116 23.72 3.57 -4.05
CA THR A 116 25.01 3.34 -4.72
C THR A 116 25.77 4.63 -5.01
N TYR A 117 25.08 5.69 -5.46
CA TYR A 117 25.71 6.90 -6.00
C TYR A 117 25.49 8.18 -5.20
N GLY A 118 24.71 8.09 -4.11
CA GLY A 118 24.30 9.22 -3.28
C GLY A 118 23.05 9.94 -3.81
N ASP A 119 22.69 11.03 -3.15
CA ASP A 119 21.46 11.76 -3.44
C ASP A 119 21.41 12.32 -4.87
N ILE A 120 20.22 12.28 -5.47
CA ILE A 120 20.00 12.63 -6.88
C ILE A 120 19.43 14.05 -7.04
N ASN A 121 18.11 14.20 -6.94
CA ASN A 121 17.40 15.48 -6.90
C ASN A 121 15.93 15.24 -6.55
N GLU A 122 15.24 16.26 -6.07
CA GLU A 122 13.82 16.22 -5.71
C GLU A 122 12.93 15.61 -6.81
N ALA A 123 13.10 16.02 -8.08
CA ALA A 123 12.27 15.53 -9.17
C ALA A 123 12.40 14.02 -9.43
N PHE A 124 13.57 13.45 -9.11
CA PHE A 124 13.79 12.02 -9.11
C PHE A 124 12.96 11.36 -8.00
N TYR A 125 13.10 11.82 -6.76
CA TYR A 125 12.40 11.27 -5.60
C TYR A 125 10.88 11.36 -5.73
N ASN A 126 10.35 12.51 -6.16
CA ASN A 126 8.93 12.69 -6.46
C ASN A 126 8.43 11.67 -7.50
N SER A 127 9.27 11.30 -8.48
CA SER A 127 8.91 10.29 -9.48
C SER A 127 8.98 8.85 -8.95
N VAL A 128 9.77 8.59 -7.92
CA VAL A 128 9.87 7.28 -7.25
C VAL A 128 8.71 7.13 -6.27
N ALA A 129 8.47 8.12 -5.40
CA ALA A 129 7.35 8.16 -4.48
C ALA A 129 6.00 8.02 -5.21
N ALA A 130 5.78 8.76 -6.30
CA ALA A 130 4.56 8.61 -7.11
C ALA A 130 4.40 7.21 -7.75
N MET A 131 5.49 6.48 -8.00
CA MET A 131 5.40 5.08 -8.45
C MET A 131 5.06 4.16 -7.26
N TYR A 132 5.67 4.37 -6.10
CA TYR A 132 5.39 3.63 -4.88
C TYR A 132 3.93 3.81 -4.43
N GLU A 133 3.41 5.03 -4.45
CA GLU A 133 1.98 5.32 -4.23
C GLU A 133 1.07 4.58 -5.21
N ALA A 134 1.48 4.49 -6.49
CA ALA A 134 0.74 3.74 -7.49
C ALA A 134 0.79 2.22 -7.25
N VAL A 135 1.88 1.70 -6.67
CA VAL A 135 1.99 0.29 -6.22
C VAL A 135 1.02 0.03 -5.09
N VAL A 136 1.09 0.82 -4.01
CA VAL A 136 0.20 0.69 -2.84
C VAL A 136 -1.27 0.83 -3.26
N SER A 137 -1.59 1.82 -4.09
CA SER A 137 -2.93 2.01 -4.66
C SER A 137 -3.42 0.82 -5.49
N ALA A 138 -2.53 0.13 -6.22
CA ALA A 138 -2.90 -1.04 -7.01
C ALA A 138 -3.15 -2.27 -6.12
N ILE A 139 -2.37 -2.42 -5.05
CA ILE A 139 -2.54 -3.47 -4.03
C ILE A 139 -3.83 -3.27 -3.25
N ASN A 140 -4.14 -2.04 -2.83
CA ASN A 140 -5.36 -1.73 -2.08
C ASN A 140 -6.65 -1.93 -2.90
N LYS A 141 -6.56 -1.93 -4.23
CA LYS A 141 -7.68 -2.22 -5.14
C LYS A 141 -7.94 -3.71 -5.35
N GLN A 142 -7.01 -4.57 -4.94
CA GLN A 142 -7.24 -6.01 -5.00
C GLN A 142 -8.28 -6.40 -3.96
N ASP A 143 -9.08 -7.43 -4.26
CA ASP A 143 -10.01 -8.02 -3.28
C ASP A 143 -9.36 -9.17 -2.49
N ASP A 144 -8.13 -9.55 -2.85
CA ASP A 144 -7.39 -10.69 -2.32
C ASP A 144 -6.14 -10.23 -1.55
N SER A 145 -6.14 -10.48 -0.24
CA SER A 145 -5.01 -10.15 0.65
C SER A 145 -3.77 -10.98 0.34
N GLU A 146 -3.89 -12.15 -0.30
CA GLU A 146 -2.75 -12.99 -0.67
C GLU A 146 -1.85 -12.29 -1.70
N ILE A 147 -2.44 -11.45 -2.57
CA ILE A 147 -1.66 -10.61 -3.48
C ILE A 147 -0.79 -9.65 -2.67
N CYS A 148 -1.34 -9.00 -1.63
CA CYS A 148 -0.57 -8.12 -0.77
C CYS A 148 0.56 -8.86 -0.05
N ASN A 149 0.29 -10.04 0.52
CA ASN A 149 1.29 -10.84 1.24
C ASN A 149 2.53 -11.17 0.40
N ASN A 150 2.38 -11.31 -0.93
CA ASN A 150 3.53 -11.52 -1.83
C ASN A 150 4.48 -10.31 -1.93
N PHE A 151 4.03 -9.11 -1.55
CA PHE A 151 4.77 -7.85 -1.70
C PHE A 151 5.10 -7.18 -0.37
N LYS A 152 4.38 -7.48 0.73
CA LYS A 152 4.51 -6.81 2.05
C LYS A 152 5.96 -6.63 2.50
N GLU A 153 6.74 -7.70 2.54
CA GLU A 153 8.15 -7.65 2.98
C GLU A 153 8.98 -6.68 2.13
N ARG A 154 8.79 -6.71 0.80
CA ARG A 154 9.52 -5.83 -0.12
C ARG A 154 9.06 -4.39 -0.03
N LEU A 155 7.77 -4.15 0.21
CA LEU A 155 7.22 -2.80 0.41
C LEU A 155 7.81 -2.14 1.65
N LYS A 156 7.98 -2.88 2.75
CA LYS A 156 8.66 -2.36 3.94
C LYS A 156 10.14 -2.17 3.72
N ALA A 157 10.81 -3.17 3.12
CA ALA A 157 12.24 -3.10 2.85
C ALA A 157 12.62 -1.88 2.01
N VAL A 158 11.81 -1.50 1.01
CA VAL A 158 12.09 -0.28 0.25
C VAL A 158 11.98 0.98 1.11
N VAL A 159 11.10 1.04 2.11
CA VAL A 159 11.03 2.18 3.03
C VAL A 159 12.27 2.20 3.93
N ASP A 160 12.63 1.06 4.52
CA ASP A 160 13.79 0.94 5.40
C ASP A 160 15.10 1.36 4.68
N ASP A 161 15.23 0.95 3.42
CA ASP A 161 16.39 1.26 2.56
C ASP A 161 16.51 2.75 2.20
N THR A 162 15.51 3.58 2.50
CA THR A 162 15.56 5.03 2.27
C THR A 162 16.00 5.85 3.48
N ASN A 163 16.26 5.20 4.62
CA ASN A 163 16.69 5.90 5.82
C ASN A 163 17.97 6.72 5.56
N GLY A 164 17.90 8.02 5.84
CA GLY A 164 19.00 8.97 5.62
C GLY A 164 19.11 9.53 4.21
N MET A 165 18.19 9.19 3.29
CA MET A 165 18.06 9.88 2.01
C MET A 165 17.47 11.28 2.20
N GLY A 166 17.92 12.25 1.39
CA GLY A 166 17.42 13.63 1.47
C GLY A 166 15.98 13.81 0.96
N TRP A 167 15.52 15.07 0.99
CA TRP A 167 14.24 15.53 0.43
C TRP A 167 12.99 15.00 1.11
N ASP A 168 13.07 14.69 2.41
CA ASP A 168 11.98 14.11 3.19
C ASP A 168 11.43 12.82 2.54
N PHE A 169 12.24 12.17 1.69
CA PHE A 169 11.82 11.06 0.84
C PHE A 169 11.49 9.81 1.67
N HIS A 170 12.25 9.58 2.75
CA HIS A 170 11.96 8.50 3.69
C HIS A 170 10.59 8.68 4.35
N ASP A 171 10.28 9.90 4.78
CA ASP A 171 9.03 10.22 5.45
C ASP A 171 7.85 10.07 4.48
N GLU A 172 7.97 10.57 3.23
CA GLU A 172 6.96 10.40 2.19
C GLU A 172 6.69 8.92 1.88
N LEU A 173 7.72 8.08 1.75
CA LEU A 173 7.54 6.65 1.50
C LEU A 173 6.95 5.92 2.71
N SER A 174 7.35 6.29 3.93
CA SER A 174 6.79 5.77 5.17
C SER A 174 5.29 6.06 5.24
N ASP A 175 4.89 7.30 4.96
CA ASP A 175 3.49 7.71 4.91
C ASP A 175 2.69 6.87 3.90
N ILE A 176 3.21 6.70 2.68
CA ILE A 176 2.56 5.88 1.66
C ILE A 176 2.46 4.41 2.11
N CYS A 177 3.49 3.87 2.78
CA CYS A 177 3.50 2.49 3.27
C CYS A 177 2.37 2.24 4.27
N TRP A 178 2.15 3.17 5.20
CA TRP A 178 1.05 3.11 6.17
C TRP A 178 -0.36 3.24 5.55
N GLU A 179 -0.47 3.54 4.25
CA GLU A 179 -1.74 3.45 3.52
C GLU A 179 -2.07 2.05 2.99
N ILE A 180 -1.18 1.07 3.14
CA ILE A 180 -1.48 -0.31 2.74
C ILE A 180 -2.63 -0.86 3.60
N LYS A 181 -3.78 -1.10 2.97
CA LYS A 181 -5.03 -1.57 3.60
C LYS A 181 -4.85 -2.88 4.37
N TRP A 182 -3.93 -3.71 3.90
CA TRP A 182 -3.77 -5.09 4.35
C TRP A 182 -2.67 -5.27 5.42
N LEU A 183 -2.07 -4.19 5.95
CA LEU A 183 -1.06 -4.29 7.02
C LEU A 183 -1.69 -4.75 8.32
N ASP A 184 -1.30 -5.91 8.85
CA ASP A 184 -1.85 -6.46 10.10
C ASP A 184 -0.94 -6.18 11.31
N LEU A 185 -1.32 -6.61 12.51
CA LEU A 185 -0.53 -6.39 13.72
C LEU A 185 0.89 -6.98 13.61
N GLU A 186 1.01 -8.18 13.01
CA GLU A 186 2.30 -8.83 12.74
C GLU A 186 3.21 -8.01 11.82
N ASP A 187 2.64 -7.02 11.11
CA ASP A 187 3.37 -6.18 10.20
C ASP A 187 4.01 -4.95 10.86
N ILE A 188 3.75 -4.70 12.13
CA ILE A 188 4.22 -3.52 12.86
C ILE A 188 5.04 -3.93 14.09
N GLU A 189 5.81 -3.00 14.65
CA GLU A 189 6.50 -3.22 15.92
C GLU A 189 5.51 -2.96 17.08
N PHE A 190 5.28 -3.96 17.92
CA PHE A 190 4.37 -3.87 19.07
C PHE A 190 4.85 -4.74 20.23
N ASP A 191 4.38 -4.45 21.46
CA ASP A 191 4.64 -5.29 22.63
C ASP A 191 3.63 -6.46 22.68
N GLU A 192 4.10 -7.64 22.24
CA GLU A 192 3.28 -8.87 22.19
C GLU A 192 2.65 -9.23 23.53
N GLU A 193 3.38 -9.06 24.63
CA GLU A 193 2.91 -9.45 25.96
C GLU A 193 1.88 -8.43 26.48
N GLU A 194 2.08 -7.14 26.21
CA GLU A 194 1.11 -6.09 26.53
C GLU A 194 -0.21 -6.29 25.76
N VAL A 195 -0.15 -6.47 24.44
CA VAL A 195 -1.35 -6.69 23.61
C VAL A 195 -2.10 -7.94 24.06
N LYS A 196 -1.38 -9.01 24.38
CA LYS A 196 -1.98 -10.23 24.93
C LYS A 196 -2.68 -9.97 26.27
N ASN A 197 -2.03 -9.26 27.20
CA ASN A 197 -2.62 -8.93 28.51
C ASN A 197 -3.88 -8.07 28.37
N ILE A 198 -3.89 -7.11 27.43
CA ILE A 198 -5.08 -6.31 27.10
C ILE A 198 -6.22 -7.23 26.62
N LYS A 199 -5.97 -8.10 25.64
CA LYS A 199 -6.98 -9.01 25.11
C LYS A 199 -7.57 -9.92 26.19
N GLU A 200 -6.73 -10.51 27.04
CA GLU A 200 -7.15 -11.37 28.15
C GLU A 200 -8.00 -10.60 29.19
N TYR A 201 -7.60 -9.37 29.52
CA TYR A 201 -8.33 -8.50 30.44
C TYR A 201 -9.73 -8.17 29.90
N ILE A 202 -9.82 -7.73 28.65
CA ILE A 202 -11.07 -7.34 28.00
C ILE A 202 -12.00 -8.57 27.93
N PHE A 203 -11.48 -9.70 27.46
CA PHE A 203 -12.24 -10.94 27.37
C PHE A 203 -12.82 -11.35 28.74
N GLY A 204 -12.00 -11.37 29.79
CA GLY A 204 -12.43 -11.78 31.13
C GLY A 204 -13.49 -10.87 31.78
N ARG A 205 -13.59 -9.61 31.33
CA ARG A 205 -14.65 -8.67 31.73
C ARG A 205 -15.92 -8.85 30.91
N LEU A 206 -15.79 -8.97 29.59
CA LEU A 206 -16.93 -9.02 28.69
C LEU A 206 -17.62 -10.39 28.66
N GLU A 207 -16.91 -11.50 28.91
CA GLU A 207 -17.52 -12.84 28.96
C GLU A 207 -18.61 -12.95 30.05
N LYS A 208 -18.47 -12.16 31.12
CA LYS A 208 -19.44 -12.11 32.23
C LYS A 208 -20.71 -11.34 31.88
N ARG A 209 -20.76 -10.64 30.74
CA ARG A 209 -21.86 -9.76 30.31
C ARG A 209 -22.82 -10.49 29.37
N LYS A 210 -23.97 -10.87 29.91
CA LYS A 210 -25.02 -11.61 29.17
C LYS A 210 -25.71 -10.76 28.09
N ASP A 211 -25.71 -9.44 28.26
CA ASP A 211 -26.27 -8.43 27.36
C ASP A 211 -25.54 -8.32 26.02
N LEU A 212 -24.28 -8.78 25.94
CA LEU A 212 -23.46 -8.67 24.74
C LEU A 212 -23.61 -9.85 23.78
N THR A 213 -24.26 -10.95 24.22
CA THR A 213 -24.42 -12.18 23.43
C THR A 213 -25.13 -11.99 22.09
N GLY A 214 -25.86 -10.89 21.90
CA GLY A 214 -26.51 -10.53 20.64
C GLY A 214 -25.62 -9.90 19.57
N PHE A 215 -24.43 -9.38 19.94
CA PHE A 215 -23.57 -8.59 19.06
C PHE A 215 -22.63 -9.43 18.18
N TYR A 216 -22.20 -10.60 18.65
CA TYR A 216 -21.21 -11.45 17.96
C TYR A 216 -21.83 -12.75 17.41
N LYS A 217 -22.97 -12.64 16.73
CA LYS A 217 -23.64 -13.82 16.14
C LYS A 217 -22.73 -14.49 15.11
N ASN A 218 -22.35 -15.74 15.38
CA ASN A 218 -21.50 -16.62 14.55
C ASN A 218 -19.98 -16.42 14.67
N ILE A 219 -19.49 -15.59 15.60
CA ILE A 219 -18.07 -15.43 15.91
C ILE A 219 -17.88 -15.44 17.44
N THR A 220 -16.72 -15.85 17.93
CA THR A 220 -16.48 -15.88 19.38
C THR A 220 -16.12 -14.49 19.92
N LEU A 221 -16.46 -14.21 21.17
CA LEU A 221 -16.04 -12.96 21.84
C LEU A 221 -14.51 -12.80 21.82
N SER A 222 -13.75 -13.89 21.93
CA SER A 222 -12.29 -13.85 21.88
C SER A 222 -11.77 -13.39 20.52
N GLU A 223 -12.38 -13.85 19.43
CA GLU A 223 -12.01 -13.43 18.07
C GLU A 223 -12.33 -11.95 17.86
N VAL A 224 -13.53 -11.51 18.25
CA VAL A 224 -13.94 -10.10 18.16
C VAL A 224 -13.00 -9.18 18.94
N VAL A 225 -12.65 -9.56 20.18
CA VAL A 225 -11.70 -8.80 21.00
C VAL A 225 -10.33 -8.76 20.33
N SER A 226 -9.86 -9.88 19.77
CA SER A 226 -8.57 -9.88 19.07
C SER A 226 -8.60 -8.95 17.87
N GLU A 227 -9.57 -9.11 16.96
CA GLU A 227 -9.62 -8.34 15.72
C GLU A 227 -9.75 -6.83 15.94
N ILE A 228 -10.53 -6.40 16.93
CA ILE A 228 -10.67 -4.97 17.27
C ILE A 228 -9.39 -4.43 17.91
N VAL A 229 -8.80 -5.15 18.86
CA VAL A 229 -7.53 -4.72 19.48
C VAL A 229 -6.41 -4.69 18.45
N ASP A 230 -6.33 -5.68 17.56
CA ASP A 230 -5.32 -5.73 16.51
C ASP A 230 -5.47 -4.57 15.51
N ALA A 231 -6.70 -4.25 15.12
CA ALA A 231 -6.98 -3.10 14.27
C ALA A 231 -6.62 -1.77 14.94
N ASP A 232 -6.90 -1.66 16.24
CA ASP A 232 -6.59 -0.49 17.06
C ASP A 232 -5.07 -0.26 17.21
N GLU A 233 -4.30 -1.31 17.51
CA GLU A 233 -2.83 -1.22 17.55
C GLU A 233 -2.23 -0.78 16.20
N VAL A 234 -2.77 -1.31 15.09
CA VAL A 234 -2.36 -0.88 13.74
C VAL A 234 -2.70 0.59 13.49
N PHE A 235 -3.86 1.05 13.95
CA PHE A 235 -4.27 2.45 13.81
C PHE A 235 -3.37 3.39 14.61
N VAL A 236 -3.11 3.07 15.88
CA VAL A 236 -2.25 3.87 16.76
C VAL A 236 -0.84 3.95 16.17
N ALA A 237 -0.26 2.82 15.76
CA ALA A 237 1.06 2.80 15.12
C ALA A 237 1.10 3.66 13.83
N LYS A 238 0.02 3.64 13.04
CA LYS A 238 -0.12 4.49 11.85
C LYS A 238 -0.13 5.97 12.23
N MET A 239 -0.97 6.39 13.17
CA MET A 239 -1.06 7.80 13.57
C MET A 239 0.24 8.29 14.21
N ASP A 240 0.88 7.42 15.00
CA ASP A 240 2.17 7.69 15.60
C ASP A 240 3.27 7.84 14.56
N SER A 241 3.32 7.02 13.51
CA SER A 241 4.33 7.18 12.47
C SER A 241 4.31 8.58 11.82
N ARG A 242 3.12 9.19 11.72
CA ARG A 242 2.90 10.47 11.05
C ARG A 242 3.00 11.69 11.96
N SER A 243 3.10 11.48 13.26
CA SER A 243 2.99 12.59 14.24
C SER A 243 1.69 13.38 14.09
N MET A 244 0.60 12.67 13.79
CA MET A 244 -0.71 13.27 13.59
C MET A 244 -1.59 13.08 14.82
N ASP A 245 -2.22 14.16 15.27
CA ASP A 245 -3.36 14.07 16.16
C ASP A 245 -4.52 13.40 15.42
N TYR A 246 -5.36 12.67 16.16
CA TYR A 246 -6.53 11.99 15.62
C TYR A 246 -7.73 12.10 16.55
N SER A 247 -8.92 11.89 15.98
CA SER A 247 -10.17 11.83 16.74
C SER A 247 -10.66 10.39 16.90
N ASN A 248 -11.49 10.16 17.91
CA ASN A 248 -12.16 8.86 18.10
C ASN A 248 -12.97 8.44 16.87
N ASP A 249 -13.55 9.40 16.13
CA ASP A 249 -14.31 9.12 14.91
C ASP A 249 -13.41 8.51 13.82
N GLU A 250 -12.17 9.00 13.68
CA GLU A 250 -11.19 8.46 12.72
C GLU A 250 -10.71 7.06 13.11
N GLU A 251 -10.49 6.82 14.40
CA GLU A 251 -10.15 5.50 14.96
C GLU A 251 -11.28 4.50 14.73
N PHE A 252 -12.51 4.89 15.04
CA PHE A 252 -13.70 4.05 14.88
C PHE A 252 -13.97 3.75 13.42
N ASP A 253 -13.87 4.75 12.54
CA ASP A 253 -14.01 4.55 11.09
C ASP A 253 -12.94 3.58 10.55
N PHE A 254 -11.69 3.69 11.01
CA PHE A 254 -10.64 2.78 10.60
C PHE A 254 -10.93 1.33 11.03
N ILE A 255 -11.22 1.12 12.31
CA ILE A 255 -11.48 -0.21 12.87
C ILE A 255 -12.74 -0.82 12.24
N SER A 256 -13.80 -0.03 12.08
CA SER A 256 -15.06 -0.45 11.46
C SER A 256 -14.87 -0.87 10.00
N ASN A 257 -14.18 -0.05 9.19
CA ASN A 257 -13.90 -0.39 7.79
C ASN A 257 -13.03 -1.64 7.65
N ARG A 258 -12.15 -1.90 8.63
CA ARG A 258 -11.24 -3.05 8.62
C ARG A 258 -11.89 -4.35 9.07
N THR A 259 -12.66 -4.29 10.14
CA THR A 259 -13.22 -5.48 10.81
C THR A 259 -14.66 -5.77 10.43
N GLY A 260 -15.41 -4.75 9.97
CA GLY A 260 -16.84 -4.84 9.70
C GLY A 260 -17.72 -4.85 10.95
N TYR A 261 -17.17 -4.64 12.14
CA TYR A 261 -17.93 -4.53 13.38
C TYR A 261 -18.65 -3.18 13.52
N SER A 262 -19.74 -3.17 14.29
CA SER A 262 -20.47 -1.92 14.54
C SER A 262 -19.70 -1.01 15.50
N GLU A 263 -19.91 0.30 15.35
CA GLU A 263 -19.30 1.31 16.20
C GLU A 263 -19.58 1.07 17.69
N GLU A 264 -20.79 0.62 18.05
CA GLU A 264 -21.11 0.33 19.46
C GLU A 264 -20.28 -0.83 20.03
N LEU A 265 -19.95 -1.83 19.22
CA LEU A 265 -19.13 -2.95 19.67
C LEU A 265 -17.66 -2.54 19.80
N ILE A 266 -17.17 -1.74 18.85
CA ILE A 266 -15.84 -1.14 18.86
C ILE A 266 -15.66 -0.27 20.10
N GLU A 267 -16.58 0.67 20.33
CA GLU A 267 -16.57 1.58 21.49
C GLU A 267 -16.51 0.80 22.81
N ILE A 268 -17.30 -0.27 22.96
CA ILE A 268 -17.29 -1.08 24.19
C ILE A 268 -15.93 -1.73 24.44
N ILE A 269 -15.27 -2.23 23.39
CA ILE A 269 -13.98 -2.91 23.49
C ILE A 269 -12.85 -1.91 23.75
N LEU A 270 -12.80 -0.81 23.01
CA LEU A 270 -11.82 0.26 23.23
C LEU A 270 -11.99 0.90 24.61
N TRP A 271 -13.22 1.01 25.10
CA TRP A 271 -13.47 1.42 26.49
C TRP A 271 -12.90 0.42 27.51
N GLN A 272 -12.98 -0.89 27.26
CA GLN A 272 -12.33 -1.87 28.13
C GLN A 272 -10.80 -1.79 28.05
N LYS A 273 -10.22 -1.52 26.87
CA LYS A 273 -8.79 -1.23 26.72
C LYS A 273 -8.39 -0.03 27.58
N CYS A 274 -9.11 1.08 27.47
CA CYS A 274 -8.88 2.26 28.32
C CYS A 274 -8.94 1.92 29.82
N CYS A 275 -9.89 1.08 30.26
CA CYS A 275 -9.96 0.63 31.65
C CYS A 275 -8.70 -0.13 32.09
N TYR A 276 -8.18 -1.03 31.23
CA TYR A 276 -6.94 -1.76 31.50
C TYR A 276 -5.77 -0.79 31.67
N GLU A 277 -5.63 0.16 30.76
CA GLU A 277 -4.53 1.12 30.78
C GLU A 277 -4.59 2.04 32.00
N MET A 278 -5.80 2.46 32.42
CA MET A 278 -5.99 3.22 33.65
C MET A 278 -5.63 2.41 34.90
N GLU A 279 -5.92 1.11 34.93
CA GLU A 279 -5.56 0.22 36.05
C GLU A 279 -4.05 -0.06 36.14
N ASN A 280 -3.32 0.15 35.04
CA ASN A 280 -1.87 -0.01 34.96
C ASN A 280 -1.11 1.34 34.99
N ASP A 281 -1.79 2.41 35.43
CA ASP A 281 -1.22 3.76 35.60
C ASP A 281 -0.59 4.35 34.32
N TYR A 282 -1.13 4.02 33.14
CA TYR A 282 -0.66 4.59 31.88
C TYR A 282 -1.21 5.99 31.61
N TRP A 283 -2.29 6.36 32.30
CA TRP A 283 -3.00 7.62 32.09
C TRP A 283 -2.75 8.59 33.25
N GLU A 284 -2.35 9.80 32.92
CA GLU A 284 -2.27 10.93 33.84
C GLU A 284 -3.48 11.85 33.67
N TYR A 285 -3.98 12.42 34.78
CA TYR A 285 -5.06 13.39 34.71
C TYR A 285 -4.53 14.76 34.30
N GLU A 286 -4.99 15.27 33.17
CA GLU A 286 -4.52 16.54 32.61
C GLU A 286 -5.45 17.71 32.94
N GLY A 287 -6.76 17.46 33.08
CA GLY A 287 -7.69 18.53 33.41
C GLY A 287 -9.14 18.26 33.02
N LYS A 288 -9.87 19.32 32.69
CA LYS A 288 -11.22 19.23 32.12
C LYS A 288 -11.18 19.56 30.64
N CYS A 289 -11.99 18.87 29.85
CA CYS A 289 -12.19 19.14 28.42
C CYS A 289 -12.39 20.65 28.19
N SER A 290 -11.54 21.24 27.33
CA SER A 290 -11.58 22.66 27.01
C SER A 290 -12.83 23.07 26.22
N LYS A 291 -13.48 22.11 25.53
CA LYS A 291 -14.68 22.32 24.73
C LYS A 291 -15.97 22.31 25.56
N CYS A 292 -16.16 21.31 26.43
CA CYS A 292 -17.40 21.14 27.21
C CYS A 292 -17.28 21.54 28.68
N GLY A 293 -16.06 21.67 29.22
CA GLY A 293 -15.78 22.10 30.58
C GLY A 293 -16.15 21.12 31.69
N ASN A 294 -16.71 19.95 31.36
CA ASN A 294 -17.25 18.99 32.33
C ASN A 294 -16.55 17.63 32.30
N SER A 295 -16.24 17.11 31.11
CA SER A 295 -15.51 15.85 30.93
C SER A 295 -14.10 15.95 31.50
N LYS A 296 -13.60 14.85 32.05
CA LYS A 296 -12.20 14.75 32.49
C LYS A 296 -11.33 14.43 31.28
N LEU A 297 -10.22 15.16 31.16
CA LEU A 297 -9.19 14.93 30.16
C LEU A 297 -8.07 14.14 30.82
N TYR A 298 -7.72 13.01 30.21
CA TYR A 298 -6.59 12.20 30.59
C TYR A 298 -5.60 12.14 29.42
N ILE A 299 -4.33 12.03 29.76
CA ILE A 299 -3.23 11.99 28.81
C ILE A 299 -2.40 10.73 29.07
N LYS A 300 -1.99 10.03 28.02
CA LYS A 300 -1.07 8.88 28.11
C LYS A 300 0.14 9.16 27.24
N GLU A 301 1.32 8.98 27.80
CA GLU A 301 2.56 8.98 27.03
C GLU A 301 2.71 7.63 26.30
N VAL A 302 2.90 7.68 24.98
CA VAL A 302 3.15 6.49 24.18
C VAL A 302 4.62 6.09 24.34
N LYS A 303 4.86 4.94 24.97
CA LYS A 303 6.21 4.42 25.22
C LYS A 303 6.97 4.24 23.91
N GLY A 304 8.22 4.72 23.89
CA GLY A 304 9.15 4.55 22.76
C GLY A 304 9.24 5.73 21.81
N LEU A 305 8.30 6.68 21.84
CA LEU A 305 8.18 7.70 20.78
C LEU A 305 7.91 9.14 21.29
N GLY A 306 7.72 9.36 22.60
CA GLY A 306 7.66 10.69 23.21
C GLY A 306 6.44 11.52 22.81
N LYS A 307 5.29 10.87 22.54
CA LYS A 307 4.01 11.51 22.17
C LYS A 307 2.95 11.30 23.24
N GLU A 308 1.95 12.18 23.23
CA GLU A 308 0.86 12.20 24.19
C GLU A 308 -0.49 11.99 23.49
N ILE A 309 -1.26 10.98 23.90
CA ILE A 309 -2.64 10.76 23.45
C ILE A 309 -3.58 11.38 24.47
N HIS A 310 -4.53 12.19 24.01
CA HIS A 310 -5.55 12.82 24.85
C HIS A 310 -6.90 12.12 24.71
N ILE A 311 -7.47 11.62 25.82
CA ILE A 311 -8.82 11.07 25.85
C ILE A 311 -9.73 11.89 26.76
N GLU A 312 -10.90 12.25 26.21
CA GLU A 312 -11.98 12.88 26.96
C GLU A 312 -12.95 11.83 27.51
N LEU A 313 -12.96 11.61 28.82
CA LEU A 313 -13.92 10.74 29.48
C LEU A 313 -15.14 11.57 29.95
N ARG A 314 -16.32 11.23 29.42
CA ARG A 314 -17.60 11.87 29.74
C ARG A 314 -18.27 11.32 30.99
#